data_AF-A0A9E6CRG3-F1
#
_entry.id   AF-A0A9E6CRG3-F1
#
_cell.length_a   1.000
_cell.length_b   1.000
_cell.length_c   1.000
_cell.angle_alpha   90.00
_cell.angle_beta   90.00
_cell.angle_gamma   90.00
#
_symmetry.space_group_name_H-M   'P 1'
#
loop_
_entity.id
_entity.type
_entity.pdbx_description
1 polymer ?
#
loop_
_entity_poly.entity_id
_entity_poly.type
_entity_poly.pdbx_seq_one_letter_code
_entity_poly.pdbx_strand_id
1 'polypeptide(L)'
;MSIELVLVSVVLTTILIAFLLAIYKVLIRNIKKRIVPINGIQAMRTSSMSDWDEKRRDFRIDILWPVLMETSRGELKAKIKDLGPGGAFIACQEPLRLKEQFNLIINMPDQKPLRLISEVVWSNSNVPDDKIVTRGMGISFTQNTQENRKSYNNAIVSYLGEHQKNLVDSGHHGYNRHTERPVIEKNVSDLF
;
A
#
# COMPACT_ATOMS: atom_id res chain seq x y z
N MET A 1 52.95 -23.72 34.36
CA MET A 1 52.33 -24.33 33.16
C MET A 1 50.80 -24.22 33.16
N SER A 2 50.12 -24.25 34.30
CA SER A 2 48.65 -24.22 34.37
C SER A 2 48.01 -22.85 34.06
N ILE A 3 48.61 -21.73 34.49
CA ILE A 3 48.03 -20.38 34.30
C ILE A 3 48.09 -19.92 32.85
N GLU A 4 49.23 -20.11 32.18
CA GLU A 4 49.39 -19.84 30.74
C GLU A 4 48.37 -20.62 29.90
N LEU A 5 48.11 -21.89 30.25
CA LEU A 5 47.11 -22.72 29.58
C LEU A 5 45.69 -22.17 29.76
N VAL A 6 45.35 -21.73 30.97
CA VAL A 6 44.05 -21.13 31.28
C VAL A 6 43.88 -19.82 30.50
N LEU A 7 44.90 -18.96 30.48
CA LEU A 7 44.86 -17.68 29.79
C LEU A 7 44.65 -17.87 28.28
N VAL A 8 45.41 -18.79 27.68
CA VAL A 8 45.27 -19.14 26.26
C VAL A 8 43.87 -19.68 25.94
N SER A 9 43.30 -20.52 26.81
CA SER A 9 41.94 -21.06 26.61
C SER A 9 40.85 -19.98 26.67
N VAL A 10 40.98 -19.00 27.57
CA VAL A 10 40.03 -17.87 27.70
C VAL A 10 40.12 -16.98 26.46
N VAL A 11 41.32 -16.67 25.99
CA VAL A 11 41.51 -15.88 24.77
C VAL A 11 40.94 -16.63 23.55
N LEU A 12 41.15 -17.94 23.44
CA LEU A 12 40.63 -18.74 22.33
C LEU A 12 39.10 -18.78 22.31
N THR A 13 38.47 -18.93 23.48
CA THR A 13 37.00 -18.97 23.60
C THR A 13 36.36 -17.62 23.26
N THR A 14 36.96 -16.50 23.67
CA THR A 14 36.45 -15.17 23.32
C THR A 14 36.53 -14.90 21.82
N ILE A 15 37.62 -15.31 21.16
CA ILE A 15 37.78 -15.22 19.71
C ILE A 15 36.75 -16.10 19.00
N LEU A 16 36.55 -17.34 19.47
CA LEU A 16 35.57 -18.27 18.90
C LEU A 16 34.15 -17.72 19.00
N ILE A 17 33.76 -17.16 20.16
CA ILE A 17 32.45 -16.55 20.36
C ILE A 17 32.26 -15.33 19.45
N ALA A 18 33.27 -14.46 19.35
CA ALA A 18 33.20 -13.30 18.46
C ALA A 18 33.02 -13.72 16.99
N PHE A 19 33.70 -14.80 16.57
CA PHE A 19 33.57 -15.37 15.24
C PHE A 19 32.18 -15.97 14.99
N LEU A 20 31.64 -16.72 15.95
CA LEU A 20 30.27 -17.25 15.88
C LEU A 20 29.23 -16.13 15.81
N LEU A 21 29.39 -15.05 16.58
CA LEU A 21 28.52 -13.88 16.51
C LEU A 21 28.62 -13.16 15.15
N ALA A 22 29.81 -13.08 14.56
CA ALA A 22 30.01 -12.53 13.23
C ALA A 22 29.32 -13.40 12.16
N ILE A 23 29.51 -14.72 12.21
CA ILE A 23 28.84 -15.66 11.31
C ILE A 23 27.33 -15.59 11.49
N TYR A 24 26.82 -15.58 12.72
CA TYR A 24 25.40 -15.44 13.01
C TYR A 24 24.84 -14.12 12.47
N LYS A 25 25.56 -13.00 12.62
CA LYS A 25 25.18 -11.71 12.01
C LYS A 25 25.23 -11.74 10.48
N VAL A 26 26.19 -12.45 9.88
CA VAL A 26 26.28 -12.62 8.42
C VAL A 26 25.14 -13.51 7.91
N LEU A 27 24.79 -14.58 8.64
CA LEU A 27 23.65 -15.45 8.38
C LEU A 27 22.34 -14.67 8.52
N ILE A 28 22.13 -13.91 9.60
CA ILE A 28 20.97 -13.01 9.73
C ILE A 28 20.98 -11.97 8.61
N ARG A 29 22.11 -11.35 8.27
CA ARG A 29 22.21 -10.40 7.15
C ARG A 29 21.85 -11.07 5.82
N ASN A 30 22.28 -12.31 5.59
CA ASN A 30 22.01 -13.05 4.36
C ASN A 30 20.59 -13.65 4.31
N ILE A 31 20.01 -14.01 5.47
CA ILE A 31 18.60 -14.39 5.59
C ILE A 31 17.72 -13.15 5.45
N LYS A 32 18.06 -11.98 6.02
CA LYS A 32 17.38 -10.69 5.77
C LYS A 32 17.55 -10.20 4.32
N LYS A 33 18.51 -10.74 3.57
CA LYS A 33 18.66 -10.57 2.11
C LYS A 33 17.85 -11.58 1.29
N ARG A 34 17.32 -12.67 1.87
CA ARG A 34 16.48 -13.67 1.18
C ARG A 34 15.01 -13.62 1.62
N ILE A 35 14.76 -13.30 2.88
CA ILE A 35 13.58 -12.62 3.39
C ILE A 35 13.80 -11.14 3.12
N VAL A 36 13.94 -10.83 1.83
CA VAL A 36 13.85 -9.46 1.34
C VAL A 36 12.53 -8.91 1.88
N PRO A 37 12.52 -7.67 2.41
CA PRO A 37 11.28 -6.99 2.75
C PRO A 37 10.35 -6.98 1.54
N ILE A 38 9.09 -6.61 1.74
CA ILE A 38 8.10 -6.35 0.71
C ILE A 38 8.62 -5.20 -0.21
N ASN A 39 9.62 -5.52 -1.02
CA ASN A 39 10.37 -4.64 -1.92
C ASN A 39 9.84 -4.79 -3.35
N GLY A 40 8.83 -5.63 -3.58
CA GLY A 40 8.06 -5.64 -4.83
C GLY A 40 7.40 -4.29 -5.12
N ILE A 41 7.16 -3.49 -4.07
CA ILE A 41 6.67 -2.12 -4.18
C ILE A 41 7.79 -1.12 -4.57
N GLN A 42 9.03 -1.41 -4.19
CA GLN A 42 10.16 -0.49 -4.39
C GLN A 42 10.84 -0.69 -5.75
N ALA A 43 10.78 -1.90 -6.33
CA ALA A 43 11.28 -2.17 -7.68
C ALA A 43 10.46 -1.48 -8.79
N MET A 44 9.22 -1.05 -8.49
CA MET A 44 8.40 -0.23 -9.39
C MET A 44 8.74 1.27 -9.33
N ARG A 45 9.71 1.70 -8.50
CA ARG A 45 10.11 3.11 -8.38
C ARG A 45 10.98 3.64 -9.52
N THR A 46 11.53 2.79 -10.40
CA THR A 46 12.57 3.24 -11.34
C THR A 46 12.14 3.33 -12.82
N SER A 47 10.86 3.17 -13.17
CA SER A 47 10.44 3.36 -14.57
C SER A 47 9.13 4.12 -14.73
N SER A 48 9.12 5.41 -14.38
CA SER A 48 8.43 6.44 -15.16
C SER A 48 8.91 7.81 -14.72
N MET A 49 10.04 8.24 -15.30
CA MET A 49 10.46 9.63 -15.25
C MET A 49 9.49 10.48 -16.07
N SER A 50 8.70 11.31 -15.39
CA SER A 50 8.32 12.63 -15.90
C SER A 50 8.39 13.61 -14.74
N ASP A 51 9.30 14.56 -14.88
CA ASP A 51 9.97 15.33 -13.83
C ASP A 51 9.16 16.58 -13.41
N TRP A 52 7.97 16.39 -12.83
CA TRP A 52 7.22 17.45 -12.18
C TRP A 52 6.97 17.09 -10.71
N ASP A 53 7.87 17.54 -9.83
CA ASP A 53 7.73 17.63 -8.36
C ASP A 53 6.84 16.57 -7.69
N GLU A 54 7.20 15.29 -7.86
CA GLU A 54 6.56 14.18 -7.14
C GLU A 54 6.98 14.23 -5.65
N LYS A 55 6.27 15.05 -4.85
CA LYS A 55 6.45 15.17 -3.39
C LYS A 55 6.00 13.91 -2.61
N ARG A 56 5.43 12.90 -3.27
CA ARG A 56 4.82 11.74 -2.61
C ARG A 56 5.82 10.57 -2.57
N ARG A 57 6.17 10.13 -1.37
CA ARG A 57 7.16 9.07 -1.13
C ARG A 57 6.57 7.65 -1.20
N ASP A 58 5.25 7.51 -1.22
CA ASP A 58 4.58 6.19 -1.12
C ASP A 58 3.87 5.80 -2.41
N PHE A 59 3.93 4.51 -2.74
CA PHE A 59 3.20 3.92 -3.86
C PHE A 59 1.69 4.01 -3.65
N ARG A 60 0.95 4.16 -4.73
CA ARG A 60 -0.51 4.06 -4.75
C ARG A 60 -0.94 3.07 -5.83
N ILE A 61 -1.97 2.30 -5.53
CA ILE A 61 -2.55 1.31 -6.43
C ILE A 61 -3.85 1.89 -6.94
N ASP A 62 -3.99 1.97 -8.27
CA ASP A 62 -5.25 2.34 -8.88
C ASP A 62 -6.23 1.18 -8.75
N ILE A 63 -7.33 1.41 -8.02
CA ILE A 63 -8.38 0.43 -7.75
C ILE A 63 -9.74 1.13 -7.88
N LEU A 64 -10.80 0.37 -8.17
CA LEU A 64 -12.17 0.88 -8.23
C LEU A 64 -13.06 0.14 -7.22
N TRP A 65 -12.66 0.17 -5.96
CA TRP A 65 -13.38 -0.53 -4.90
C TRP A 65 -14.55 0.29 -4.38
N PRO A 66 -15.77 -0.29 -4.30
CA PRO A 66 -16.89 0.36 -3.65
C PRO A 66 -16.61 0.46 -2.15
N VAL A 67 -16.91 1.63 -1.59
CA VAL A 67 -16.76 1.91 -0.17
C VAL A 67 -18.01 2.57 0.38
N LEU A 68 -18.23 2.38 1.67
CA LEU A 68 -19.23 3.10 2.44
C LEU A 68 -18.53 4.07 3.39
N MET A 69 -18.96 5.33 3.37
CA MET A 69 -18.50 6.35 4.30
C MET A 69 -19.61 6.62 5.30
N GLU A 70 -19.41 6.30 6.56
CA GLU A 70 -20.32 6.70 7.62
C GLU A 70 -19.90 8.06 8.15
N THR A 71 -20.71 9.06 7.85
CA THR A 71 -20.46 10.47 8.20
C THR A 71 -21.49 10.96 9.19
N SER A 72 -21.28 12.15 9.75
CA SER A 72 -22.30 12.82 10.58
C SER A 72 -23.62 13.08 9.85
N ARG A 73 -23.58 13.12 8.50
CA ARG A 73 -24.74 13.35 7.62
C ARG A 73 -25.42 12.05 7.18
N GLY A 74 -24.95 10.90 7.67
CA GLY A 74 -25.40 9.57 7.26
C GLY A 74 -24.39 8.84 6.40
N GLU A 75 -24.85 7.74 5.80
CA GLU A 75 -24.02 6.85 5.00
C GLU A 75 -23.96 7.30 3.53
N LEU A 76 -22.74 7.38 2.99
CA LEU A 76 -22.49 7.77 1.61
C LEU A 76 -21.72 6.66 0.89
N LYS A 77 -22.25 6.19 -0.25
CA LYS A 77 -21.54 5.26 -1.13
C LYS A 77 -20.56 6.03 -1.99
N ALA A 78 -19.34 5.52 -2.11
CA ALA A 78 -18.29 6.12 -2.93
C ALA A 78 -17.37 5.04 -3.52
N LYS A 79 -16.37 5.47 -4.28
CA LYS A 79 -15.34 4.58 -4.82
C LYS A 79 -13.96 5.06 -4.41
N ILE A 80 -13.11 4.13 -3.98
CA ILE A 80 -11.66 4.40 -3.96
C ILE A 80 -11.19 4.44 -5.41
N LYS A 81 -10.37 5.42 -5.78
CA LYS A 81 -9.69 5.49 -7.08
C LYS A 81 -8.23 5.07 -6.96
N ASP A 82 -7.58 5.53 -5.90
CA ASP A 82 -6.20 5.18 -5.57
C ASP A 82 -6.05 4.89 -4.08
N LEU A 83 -5.20 3.94 -3.75
CA LEU A 83 -4.99 3.44 -2.39
C LEU A 83 -3.51 3.34 -2.07
N GLY A 84 -3.07 3.89 -0.94
CA GLY A 84 -1.71 3.76 -0.43
C GLY A 84 -1.65 3.41 1.06
N PRO A 85 -0.45 3.17 1.63
CA PRO A 85 -0.32 2.69 3.01
C PRO A 85 -0.92 3.61 4.07
N GLY A 86 -0.90 4.93 3.82
CA GLY A 86 -1.37 5.95 4.77
C GLY A 86 -2.70 6.59 4.42
N GLY A 87 -3.27 6.32 3.26
CA GLY A 87 -4.47 7.02 2.79
C GLY A 87 -4.97 6.57 1.43
N ALA A 88 -6.02 7.22 0.96
CA ALA A 88 -6.68 6.92 -0.31
C ALA A 88 -7.20 8.19 -0.99
N PHE A 89 -7.48 8.12 -2.29
CA PHE A 89 -8.36 9.07 -2.96
C PHE A 89 -9.75 8.46 -3.15
N ILE A 90 -10.76 9.17 -2.64
CA ILE A 90 -12.17 8.81 -2.76
C ILE A 90 -12.81 9.66 -3.85
N ALA A 91 -13.32 9.01 -4.90
CA ALA A 91 -14.14 9.63 -5.92
C ALA A 91 -15.60 9.70 -5.43
N CYS A 92 -16.16 10.91 -5.35
CA CYS A 92 -17.53 11.17 -4.92
C CYS A 92 -17.99 12.56 -5.41
N GLN A 93 -19.30 12.75 -5.59
CA GLN A 93 -19.87 14.03 -6.05
C GLN A 93 -19.80 15.11 -4.97
N GLU A 94 -19.98 14.71 -3.71
CA GLU A 94 -19.99 15.63 -2.57
C GLU A 94 -18.84 15.31 -1.61
N PRO A 95 -17.61 15.83 -1.89
CA PRO A 95 -16.50 15.69 -0.96
C PRO A 95 -16.82 16.25 0.43
N LEU A 96 -16.34 15.56 1.46
CA LEU A 96 -16.44 16.01 2.84
C LEU A 96 -15.52 17.21 3.09
N ARG A 97 -15.76 17.93 4.21
CA ARG A 97 -14.97 19.11 4.54
C ARG A 97 -13.55 18.71 4.94
N LEU A 98 -12.58 19.58 4.67
CA LEU A 98 -11.21 19.39 5.18
C LEU A 98 -11.24 19.17 6.69
N LYS A 99 -10.41 18.23 7.17
CA LYS A 99 -10.30 17.82 8.58
C LYS A 99 -11.52 17.09 9.16
N GLU A 100 -12.55 16.85 8.37
CA GLU A 100 -13.66 16.00 8.79
C GLU A 100 -13.18 14.56 8.98
N GLN A 101 -13.55 13.96 10.11
CA GLN A 101 -13.26 12.56 10.43
C GLN A 101 -14.50 11.70 10.26
N PHE A 102 -14.32 10.51 9.70
CA PHE A 102 -15.41 9.60 9.39
C PHE A 102 -14.94 8.15 9.37
N ASN A 103 -15.87 7.20 9.47
CA ASN A 103 -15.56 5.79 9.30
C ASN A 103 -15.65 5.41 7.83
N LEU A 104 -14.56 4.87 7.28
CA LEU A 104 -14.52 4.27 5.96
C LEU A 104 -14.65 2.76 6.09
N ILE A 105 -15.61 2.17 5.38
CA ILE A 105 -15.79 0.72 5.30
C ILE A 105 -15.41 0.28 3.90
N ILE A 106 -14.35 -0.51 3.83
CA ILE A 106 -13.83 -1.07 2.59
C ILE A 106 -14.35 -2.50 2.46
N ASN A 107 -15.17 -2.73 1.44
CA ASN A 107 -15.65 -4.06 1.09
C ASN A 107 -14.63 -4.71 0.16
N MET A 108 -13.76 -5.51 0.74
CA MET A 108 -12.73 -6.23 0.00
C MET A 108 -13.30 -7.57 -0.50
N PRO A 109 -12.98 -7.99 -1.73
CA PRO A 109 -13.35 -9.33 -2.21
C PRO A 109 -12.86 -10.41 -1.24
N ASP A 110 -13.73 -11.35 -0.90
CA ASP A 110 -13.42 -12.55 -0.10
C ASP A 110 -12.87 -12.30 1.31
N GLN A 111 -13.04 -11.09 1.84
CA GLN A 111 -12.62 -10.72 3.18
C GLN A 111 -13.73 -9.99 3.94
N LYS A 112 -13.65 -10.02 5.27
CA LYS A 112 -14.56 -9.24 6.11
C LYS A 112 -14.38 -7.73 5.81
N PRO A 113 -15.46 -6.95 5.79
CA PRO A 113 -15.37 -5.51 5.63
C PRO A 113 -14.39 -4.89 6.63
N LEU A 114 -13.46 -4.09 6.13
CA LEU A 114 -12.48 -3.41 6.96
C LEU A 114 -12.97 -2.00 7.28
N ARG A 115 -13.05 -1.69 8.57
CA ARG A 115 -13.44 -0.36 9.07
C ARG A 115 -12.20 0.44 9.48
N LEU A 116 -12.00 1.59 8.85
CA LEU A 116 -10.89 2.51 9.10
C LEU A 116 -11.39 3.90 9.48
N ILE A 117 -10.85 4.47 10.54
CA ILE A 117 -11.02 5.89 10.85
C ILE A 117 -10.18 6.69 9.87
N SER A 118 -10.80 7.68 9.23
CA SER A 118 -10.19 8.46 8.16
C SER A 118 -10.44 9.96 8.37
N GLU A 119 -9.48 10.78 7.99
CA GLU A 119 -9.57 12.25 7.99
C GLU A 119 -9.38 12.79 6.58
N VAL A 120 -10.20 13.77 6.18
CA VAL A 120 -10.01 14.49 4.92
C VAL A 120 -8.79 15.41 5.01
N VAL A 121 -7.80 15.15 4.16
CA VAL A 121 -6.56 15.95 4.12
C VAL A 121 -6.50 16.88 2.91
N TRP A 122 -7.24 16.59 1.85
CA TRP A 122 -7.44 17.51 0.72
C TRP A 122 -8.76 17.22 0.00
N SER A 123 -9.37 18.23 -0.63
CA SER A 123 -10.56 18.06 -1.47
C SER A 123 -10.51 19.00 -2.66
N ASN A 124 -11.20 18.64 -3.74
CA ASN A 124 -11.35 19.48 -4.93
C ASN A 124 -12.77 20.03 -5.09
N SER A 125 -13.56 20.08 -4.01
CA SER A 125 -14.96 20.55 -4.00
C SER A 125 -15.13 21.95 -4.62
N ASN A 126 -14.14 22.82 -4.46
CA ASN A 126 -14.19 24.20 -4.97
C ASN A 126 -13.70 24.35 -6.43
N VAL A 127 -13.23 23.28 -7.06
CA VAL A 127 -12.83 23.31 -8.47
C VAL A 127 -14.11 23.22 -9.33
N PRO A 128 -14.29 24.07 -10.35
CA PRO A 128 -15.42 23.96 -11.29
C PRO A 128 -15.50 22.60 -11.99
N ASP A 129 -16.71 22.12 -12.29
CA ASP A 129 -16.94 20.79 -12.91
C ASP A 129 -16.33 20.66 -14.31
N ASP A 130 -16.30 21.74 -15.10
CA ASP A 130 -15.68 21.79 -16.42
C ASP A 130 -14.14 21.65 -16.38
N LYS A 131 -13.53 21.81 -15.20
CA LYS A 131 -12.08 21.77 -14.99
C LYS A 131 -11.62 20.54 -14.22
N ILE A 132 -12.52 19.59 -13.96
CA ILE A 132 -12.23 18.43 -13.12
C ILE A 132 -12.48 17.12 -13.84
N VAL A 133 -11.46 16.24 -13.84
CA VAL A 133 -11.60 14.88 -14.42
C VAL A 133 -12.32 13.94 -13.43
N THR A 134 -12.13 14.15 -12.13
CA THR A 134 -12.79 13.34 -11.09
C THR A 134 -12.98 14.15 -9.82
N ARG A 135 -14.24 14.36 -9.42
CA ARG A 135 -14.58 14.99 -8.14
C ARG A 135 -14.32 14.03 -6.98
N GLY A 136 -13.76 14.55 -5.89
CA GLY A 136 -13.39 13.72 -4.75
C GLY A 136 -12.52 14.40 -3.69
N MET A 137 -11.90 13.55 -2.88
CA MET A 137 -11.07 13.97 -1.76
C MET A 137 -9.96 12.95 -1.47
N GLY A 138 -8.83 13.43 -0.98
CA GLY A 138 -7.85 12.56 -0.37
C GLY A 138 -8.04 12.47 1.13
N ILE A 139 -7.86 11.27 1.63
CA ILE A 139 -8.02 10.94 3.04
C ILE A 139 -6.74 10.33 3.59
N SER A 140 -6.54 10.50 4.89
CA SER A 140 -5.49 9.85 5.66
C SER A 140 -6.12 8.92 6.69
N PHE A 141 -5.55 7.72 6.88
CA PHE A 141 -6.01 6.78 7.90
C PHE A 141 -5.46 7.20 9.27
N THR A 142 -6.29 7.82 10.09
CA THR A 142 -5.92 8.33 11.41
C THR A 142 -6.49 7.44 12.51
N GLN A 143 -5.85 7.43 13.69
CA GLN A 143 -6.41 6.81 14.91
C GLN A 143 -6.80 5.31 14.82
N ASN A 144 -6.33 4.58 13.81
CA ASN A 144 -6.58 3.14 13.65
C ASN A 144 -5.73 2.29 14.59
N THR A 145 -6.31 1.22 15.12
CA THR A 145 -5.60 0.23 15.96
C THR A 145 -4.48 -0.46 15.16
N GLN A 146 -3.48 -1.00 15.86
CA GLN A 146 -2.42 -1.78 15.20
C GLN A 146 -2.97 -3.00 14.47
N GLU A 147 -4.04 -3.61 14.99
CA GLU A 147 -4.75 -4.72 14.33
C GLU A 147 -5.37 -4.27 13.01
N ASN A 148 -6.15 -3.19 13.01
CA ASN A 148 -6.78 -2.67 11.78
C ASN A 148 -5.74 -2.31 10.73
N ARG A 149 -4.61 -1.71 11.14
CA ARG A 149 -3.49 -1.40 10.24
C ARG A 149 -2.83 -2.66 9.67
N LYS A 150 -2.66 -3.71 10.48
CA LYS A 150 -2.14 -5.00 10.01
C LYS A 150 -3.10 -5.65 9.03
N SER A 151 -4.39 -5.70 9.35
CA SER A 151 -5.43 -6.24 8.48
C SER A 151 -5.49 -5.49 7.15
N TYR A 152 -5.42 -4.16 7.18
CA TYR A 152 -5.32 -3.31 5.98
C TYR A 152 -4.13 -3.66 5.10
N ASN A 153 -2.92 -3.66 5.68
CA ASN A 153 -1.70 -3.95 4.94
C ASN A 153 -1.70 -5.36 4.37
N ASN A 154 -2.17 -6.34 5.13
CA ASN A 154 -2.29 -7.72 4.67
C ASN A 154 -3.25 -7.82 3.48
N ALA A 155 -4.39 -7.16 3.56
CA ALA A 155 -5.38 -7.19 2.48
C ALA A 155 -4.86 -6.56 1.18
N ILE A 156 -4.14 -5.43 1.27
CA ILE A 156 -3.50 -4.81 0.12
C ILE A 156 -2.45 -5.74 -0.50
N VAL A 157 -1.61 -6.35 0.33
CA VAL A 157 -0.56 -7.27 -0.15
C VAL A 157 -1.17 -8.48 -0.82
N SER A 158 -2.23 -9.05 -0.25
CA SER A 158 -2.99 -10.14 -0.85
C SER A 158 -3.57 -9.75 -2.20
N TYR A 159 -4.26 -8.61 -2.29
CA TYR A 159 -4.83 -8.10 -3.54
C TYR A 159 -3.77 -7.89 -4.62
N LEU A 160 -2.63 -7.29 -4.26
CA LEU A 160 -1.52 -7.09 -5.19
C LEU A 160 -0.93 -8.42 -5.67
N GLY A 161 -0.76 -9.38 -4.77
CA GLY A 161 -0.23 -10.70 -5.11
C GLY A 161 -1.15 -11.49 -6.05
N GLU A 162 -2.46 -11.43 -5.82
CA GLU A 162 -3.46 -12.06 -6.68
C GLU A 162 -3.54 -11.37 -8.05
N HIS A 163 -3.57 -10.04 -8.08
CA HIS A 163 -3.61 -9.29 -9.34
C HIS A 163 -2.36 -9.55 -10.18
N GLN A 164 -1.17 -9.65 -9.57
CA GLN A 164 0.05 -10.02 -10.28
C GLN A 164 0.02 -11.44 -10.85
N LYS A 165 -0.48 -12.42 -10.09
CA LYS A 165 -0.63 -13.80 -10.59
C LYS A 165 -1.59 -13.87 -11.76
N ASN A 166 -2.75 -13.22 -11.65
CA ASN A 166 -3.74 -13.18 -12.72
C ASN A 166 -3.18 -12.53 -13.99
N LEU A 167 -2.35 -11.49 -13.87
CA LEU A 167 -1.66 -10.88 -15.02
C LEU A 167 -0.62 -11.81 -15.65
N VAL A 168 0.10 -12.60 -14.85
CA VAL A 168 1.11 -13.56 -15.35
C VAL A 168 0.45 -14.77 -16.02
N ASP A 169 -0.64 -15.27 -15.45
CA ASP A 169 -1.40 -16.41 -16.00
C ASP A 169 -2.15 -16.02 -17.29
N SER A 170 -2.64 -14.78 -17.37
CA SER A 170 -3.22 -14.20 -18.60
C SER A 170 -2.18 -13.96 -19.69
N GLY A 171 -0.90 -13.77 -19.32
CA GLY A 171 0.21 -13.52 -20.24
C GLY A 171 0.76 -14.76 -20.95
N HIS A 172 0.33 -15.98 -20.58
CA HIS A 172 0.66 -17.21 -21.31
C HIS A 172 -0.23 -17.47 -22.55
N HIS A 173 -1.16 -16.56 -22.85
CA HIS A 173 -1.94 -16.57 -24.08
C HIS A 173 -1.77 -15.25 -24.84
N GLY A 174 -0.80 -15.23 -25.77
CA GLY A 174 -0.76 -14.26 -26.87
C GLY A 174 -0.09 -12.91 -26.57
N TYR A 175 1.22 -12.86 -26.74
CA TYR A 175 1.92 -11.59 -26.96
C TYR A 175 1.61 -11.09 -28.37
N ASN A 176 0.72 -10.11 -28.49
CA ASN A 176 0.65 -9.26 -29.68
C ASN A 176 0.90 -7.80 -29.27
N ARG A 177 2.01 -7.27 -29.79
CA ARG A 177 2.48 -5.91 -29.61
C ARG A 177 1.71 -5.04 -30.61
N HIS A 178 1.06 -3.99 -30.12
CA HIS A 178 0.12 -3.08 -30.82
C HIS A 178 -1.35 -3.51 -30.79
N THR A 179 -2.08 -3.14 -29.72
CA THR A 179 -3.20 -2.18 -29.71
C THR A 179 -3.78 -2.09 -28.29
N GLU A 180 -4.24 -0.88 -27.94
CA GLU A 180 -5.27 -0.55 -26.94
C GLU A 180 -5.06 -0.88 -25.45
N ARG A 181 -4.98 0.22 -24.66
CA ARG A 181 -5.31 0.24 -23.24
C ARG A 181 -6.74 -0.31 -23.07
N PRO A 182 -7.06 -1.13 -22.06
CA PRO A 182 -8.45 -1.42 -21.74
C PRO A 182 -9.11 -0.13 -21.26
N VAL A 183 -9.81 0.54 -22.17
CA VAL A 183 -10.79 1.56 -21.85
C VAL A 183 -11.92 0.82 -21.16
N ILE A 184 -11.94 0.82 -19.83
CA ILE A 184 -13.18 0.57 -19.10
C ILE A 184 -14.02 1.84 -19.28
N GLU A 185 -14.58 2.00 -20.48
CA GLU A 185 -15.73 2.85 -20.72
C GLU A 185 -16.92 2.08 -20.16
N LYS A 186 -17.16 2.25 -18.87
CA LYS A 186 -18.53 2.19 -18.38
C LYS A 186 -18.91 3.62 -18.04
N ASN A 187 -19.86 4.11 -18.83
CA ASN A 187 -20.45 5.43 -18.78
C ASN A 187 -20.48 5.96 -17.35
N VAL A 188 -19.77 7.07 -17.14
CA VAL A 188 -19.72 7.80 -15.86
C VAL A 188 -21.10 8.37 -15.50
N SER A 189 -22.06 8.38 -16.44
CA SER A 189 -23.44 8.81 -16.26
C SER A 189 -24.39 7.75 -15.67
N ASP A 190 -24.05 6.46 -15.67
CA ASP A 190 -24.98 5.39 -15.29
C ASP A 190 -24.81 4.93 -13.83
N LEU A 191 -24.01 5.66 -13.04
CA LEU A 191 -23.56 5.27 -11.70
C LEU A 191 -23.69 6.39 -10.65
N PHE A 192 -24.51 7.40 -10.95
CA PHE A 192 -25.00 8.39 -9.98
C PHE A 192 -26.53 8.31 -9.90
#